data_AF-A0A0P7VP74-F1
#
_entry.id   AF-A0A0P7VP74-F1
#
_cell.length_a   1.000
_cell.length_b   1.000
_cell.length_c   1.000
_cell.angle_alpha   90.00
_cell.angle_beta   90.00
_cell.angle_gamma   90.00
#
_symmetry.space_group_name_H-M   'P 1'
#
loop_
_entity.id
_entity.type
_entity.pdbx_description
1 polymer ?
#
loop_
_entity_poly.entity_id
_entity_poly.type
_entity_poly.pdbx_seq_one_letter_code
_entity_poly.pdbx_strand_id
1 'polypeptide(L)'
;PFWICATLVFAIAISGNISKFLAHFGKPSKHYVPEFHKVTIAATAIYSYAWLVPLALWGFLLWRNTKVMNIVSYSFLEIVCVYGYSLFVYIPAAVLWIIPNEPVRWISIVVAMCLSGSVLVLTFWPAVRDDHHRIAIATMSTIVAFHVLLAVGC
;
A
#
# COMPACT_ATOMS: atom_id res chain seq x y z
N PRO A 1 -11.67 -5.92 1.46
CA PRO A 1 -11.05 -5.59 0.14
C PRO A 1 -9.98 -6.62 -0.33
N PHE A 2 -10.28 -7.92 -0.26
CA PHE A 2 -9.36 -8.99 -0.68
C PHE A 2 -9.03 -8.93 -2.19
N TRP A 3 -10.04 -8.62 -3.00
CA TRP A 3 -9.91 -8.57 -4.46
C TRP A 3 -8.89 -7.52 -4.92
N ILE A 4 -8.82 -6.34 -4.29
CA ILE A 4 -7.87 -5.27 -4.66
C ILE A 4 -6.44 -5.75 -4.43
N CYS A 5 -6.18 -6.40 -3.29
CA CYS A 5 -4.86 -6.94 -2.96
C CYS A 5 -4.45 -8.03 -3.96
N ALA A 6 -5.36 -8.94 -4.28
CA ALA A 6 -5.12 -9.98 -5.28
C ALA A 6 -4.82 -9.38 -6.66
N THR A 7 -5.66 -8.45 -7.14
CA THR A 7 -5.46 -7.78 -8.43
C THR A 7 -4.14 -7.04 -8.49
N LEU A 8 -3.77 -6.32 -7.41
CA LEU A 8 -2.50 -5.59 -7.36
C LEU A 8 -1.29 -6.53 -7.44
N VAL A 9 -1.31 -7.62 -6.68
CA VAL A 9 -0.22 -8.62 -6.72
C VAL A 9 -0.05 -9.21 -8.12
N PHE A 10 -1.16 -9.58 -8.78
CA PHE A 10 -1.10 -10.08 -10.16
C PHE A 10 -0.64 -9.00 -11.15
N ALA A 11 -1.11 -7.75 -11.00
CA ALA A 11 -0.72 -6.65 -11.87
C ALA A 11 0.79 -6.38 -11.78
N ILE A 12 1.35 -6.31 -10.57
CA ILE A 12 2.80 -6.12 -10.37
C ILE A 12 3.60 -7.28 -10.97
N ALA A 13 3.14 -8.52 -10.77
CA ALA A 13 3.79 -9.71 -11.32
C ALA A 13 3.81 -9.72 -12.85
N ILE A 14 2.67 -9.46 -13.48
CA ILE A 14 2.53 -9.43 -14.94
C ILE A 14 3.34 -8.27 -15.51
N SER A 15 3.18 -7.06 -14.98
CA SER A 15 3.89 -5.88 -15.46
C SER A 15 5.40 -6.00 -15.33
N GLY A 16 5.90 -6.53 -14.20
CA GLY A 16 7.32 -6.77 -13.99
C GLY A 16 7.91 -7.79 -14.98
N ASN A 17 7.18 -8.86 -15.28
CA ASN A 17 7.59 -9.86 -16.26
C ASN A 17 7.59 -9.30 -17.69
N ILE A 18 6.55 -8.56 -18.09
CA ILE A 18 6.47 -7.95 -19.44
C ILE A 18 7.56 -6.88 -19.60
N SER A 19 7.79 -6.04 -18.60
CA SER A 19 8.84 -5.01 -18.64
C SER A 19 10.23 -5.62 -18.84
N LYS A 20 10.55 -6.72 -18.15
CA LYS A 20 11.80 -7.45 -18.35
C LYS A 20 11.89 -8.07 -19.74
N PHE A 21 10.80 -8.66 -20.24
CA PHE A 21 10.75 -9.22 -21.58
C PHE A 21 11.00 -8.15 -22.65
N LEU A 22 10.35 -6.99 -22.55
CA LEU A 22 10.58 -5.84 -23.43
C LEU A 22 12.02 -5.32 -23.36
N ALA A 23 12.62 -5.28 -22.17
CA ALA A 23 14.01 -4.85 -21.98
C ALA A 23 15.05 -5.84 -22.56
N HIS A 24 14.68 -7.11 -22.76
CA HIS A 24 15.57 -8.17 -23.27
C HIS A 24 15.28 -8.61 -24.70
N PHE A 25 14.19 -8.12 -25.30
CA PHE A 25 13.90 -8.33 -26.72
C PHE A 25 15.09 -7.84 -27.58
N GLY A 26 15.75 -8.78 -28.26
CA GLY A 26 16.84 -8.49 -29.20
C GLY A 26 18.28 -8.65 -28.69
N LYS A 27 18.54 -9.20 -27.49
CA LYS A 27 19.91 -9.49 -27.01
C LYS A 27 20.22 -11.00 -27.04
N PRO A 28 21.22 -11.47 -27.83
CA PRO A 28 21.41 -12.89 -28.11
C PRO A 28 22.15 -13.72 -27.03
N SER A 29 22.48 -13.18 -25.86
CA SER A 29 23.43 -13.86 -24.94
C SER A 29 23.14 -13.79 -23.43
N LYS A 30 21.90 -13.56 -22.98
CA LYS A 30 21.57 -13.72 -21.55
C LYS A 30 20.34 -14.59 -21.34
N HIS A 31 20.54 -15.71 -20.64
CA HIS A 31 19.47 -16.53 -20.09
C HIS A 31 18.55 -15.66 -19.23
N TYR A 32 17.31 -15.50 -19.69
CA TYR A 32 16.24 -14.89 -18.92
C TYR A 32 15.93 -15.79 -17.73
N VAL A 33 16.29 -15.37 -16.51
CA VAL A 33 15.85 -16.03 -15.27
C VAL A 33 14.68 -15.21 -14.73
N PRO A 34 13.44 -15.72 -14.77
CA PRO A 34 12.30 -15.03 -14.18
C PRO A 34 12.52 -14.95 -12.67
N GLU A 35 12.70 -13.74 -12.14
CA GLU A 35 12.85 -13.52 -10.69
C GLU A 35 11.46 -13.53 -10.03
N PHE A 36 10.87 -14.72 -9.93
CA PHE A 36 9.62 -14.95 -9.18
C PHE A 36 9.70 -14.46 -7.73
N HIS A 37 10.91 -14.35 -7.18
CA HIS A 37 11.16 -13.79 -5.85
C HIS A 37 10.64 -12.36 -5.66
N LYS A 38 10.70 -11.51 -6.70
CA LYS A 38 10.17 -10.13 -6.62
C LYS A 38 8.65 -10.10 -6.48
N VAL A 39 7.97 -11.08 -7.07
CA VAL A 39 6.52 -11.25 -6.92
C VAL A 39 6.17 -11.68 -5.50
N THR A 40 6.94 -12.61 -4.93
CA THR A 40 6.74 -13.06 -3.55
C THR A 40 6.98 -11.91 -2.55
N ILE A 41 8.04 -11.11 -2.73
CA ILE A 41 8.31 -9.95 -1.87
C ILE A 41 7.16 -8.93 -1.95
N ALA A 42 6.73 -8.56 -3.17
CA ALA A 42 5.61 -7.63 -3.35
C ALA A 42 4.31 -8.16 -2.73
N ALA A 43 4.01 -9.46 -2.93
CA ALA A 43 2.84 -10.09 -2.32
C ALA A 43 2.90 -10.08 -0.80
N THR A 44 4.02 -10.47 -0.21
CA THR A 44 4.22 -10.45 1.24
C THR A 44 4.09 -9.03 1.78
N ALA A 45 4.68 -8.03 1.13
CA ALA A 45 4.61 -6.63 1.54
C ALA A 45 3.17 -6.08 1.49
N ILE A 46 2.44 -6.32 0.39
CA ILE A 46 1.06 -5.84 0.22
C ILE A 46 0.12 -6.50 1.22
N TYR A 47 0.16 -7.83 1.35
CA TYR A 47 -0.71 -8.55 2.27
C TYR A 47 -0.39 -8.25 3.74
N SER A 48 0.90 -8.17 4.10
CA SER A 48 1.29 -7.79 5.46
C SER A 48 0.84 -6.37 5.79
N TYR A 49 0.97 -5.41 4.88
CA TYR A 49 0.47 -4.05 5.08
C TYR A 49 -1.07 -4.00 5.21
N ALA A 50 -1.79 -4.67 4.32
CA ALA A 50 -3.26 -4.66 4.28
C ALA A 50 -3.90 -5.31 5.52
N TRP A 51 -3.17 -6.14 6.26
CA TRP A 51 -3.68 -6.82 7.46
C TRP A 51 -3.04 -6.32 8.76
N LEU A 52 -1.71 -6.22 8.84
CA LEU A 52 -1.03 -5.83 10.08
C LEU A 52 -1.31 -4.38 10.47
N VAL A 53 -1.35 -3.46 9.50
CA VAL A 53 -1.54 -2.04 9.81
C VAL A 53 -2.95 -1.76 10.34
N PRO A 54 -4.03 -2.25 9.70
CA PRO A 54 -5.38 -2.18 10.28
C PRO A 54 -5.51 -2.87 11.63
N LEU A 55 -4.85 -4.03 11.82
CA LEU A 55 -4.89 -4.78 13.08
C LEU A 55 -4.19 -4.03 14.21
N ALA A 56 -3.02 -3.46 13.95
CA ALA A 56 -2.29 -2.64 14.91
C ALA A 56 -3.07 -1.37 15.27
N LEU A 57 -3.67 -0.71 14.27
CA LEU A 57 -4.49 0.48 14.48
C LEU A 57 -5.75 0.16 15.30
N TRP A 58 -6.43 -0.94 14.97
CA TRP A 58 -7.59 -1.43 15.72
C TRP A 58 -7.22 -1.83 17.15
N GLY A 59 -6.11 -2.55 17.35
CA GLY A 59 -5.61 -2.90 18.68
C GLY A 59 -5.27 -1.68 19.53
N PHE A 60 -4.66 -0.65 18.93
CA PHE A 60 -4.38 0.62 19.59
C PHE A 60 -5.67 1.36 19.99
N LEU A 61 -6.66 1.42 19.10
CA LEU A 61 -7.97 2.03 19.37
C LEU A 61 -8.74 1.26 20.46
N LEU A 62 -8.69 -0.07 20.45
CA LEU A 62 -9.28 -0.93 21.47
C LEU A 62 -8.65 -0.71 22.84
N TRP A 63 -7.31 -0.65 22.91
CA TRP A 63 -6.59 -0.45 24.16
C TRP A 63 -6.91 0.91 24.80
N ARG A 64 -7.24 1.92 23.99
CA ARG A 64 -7.60 3.28 24.41
C ARG A 64 -9.05 3.46 24.88
N ASN A 65 -9.86 2.41 24.99
CA ASN A 65 -11.31 2.51 25.16
C ASN A 65 -11.81 3.33 26.37
N THR A 66 -12.53 4.42 26.10
CA THR A 66 -13.84 4.65 26.77
C THR A 66 -14.78 5.63 26.04
N LYS A 67 -14.33 6.48 25.09
CA LYS A 67 -15.25 7.45 24.42
C LYS A 67 -15.29 7.42 22.90
N VAL A 68 -14.18 7.11 22.22
CA VAL A 68 -14.11 7.22 20.74
C VAL A 68 -14.90 6.11 20.02
N MET A 69 -14.92 4.87 20.54
CA MET A 69 -15.72 3.79 19.96
C MET A 69 -17.24 4.02 20.05
N ASN A 70 -17.71 4.97 20.86
CA ASN A 70 -19.14 5.32 20.97
C ASN A 70 -19.56 6.43 19.99
N ILE A 71 -18.62 7.17 19.39
CA ILE A 71 -18.93 8.31 18.51
C ILE A 71 -18.76 7.90 17.04
N VAL A 72 -17.78 7.04 16.74
CA VAL A 72 -17.60 6.48 15.40
C VAL A 72 -17.27 5.00 15.53
N SER A 73 -18.28 4.15 15.47
CA SER A 73 -18.15 2.69 15.50
C SER A 73 -17.53 2.17 14.20
N TYR A 74 -16.27 2.51 13.92
CA TYR A 74 -15.55 1.87 12.83
C TYR A 74 -15.30 0.41 13.20
N SER A 75 -16.02 -0.50 12.56
CA SER A 75 -15.75 -1.93 12.66
C SER A 75 -14.33 -2.22 12.15
N PHE A 76 -13.67 -3.22 12.73
CA PHE A 76 -12.36 -3.69 12.22
C PHE A 76 -12.39 -3.90 10.71
N LEU A 77 -13.51 -4.43 10.19
CA LEU A 77 -13.71 -4.64 8.76
C LEU A 77 -13.74 -3.33 7.96
N GLU A 78 -14.22 -2.22 8.51
CA GLU A 78 -14.22 -0.92 7.84
C GLU A 78 -12.81 -0.34 7.75
N ILE A 79 -12.01 -0.45 8.82
CA ILE A 79 -10.59 -0.06 8.81
C ILE A 79 -9.83 -0.88 7.76
N VAL A 80 -10.00 -2.20 7.77
CA VAL A 80 -9.39 -3.10 6.77
C VAL A 80 -9.85 -2.73 5.35
N CYS A 81 -11.14 -2.42 5.17
CA CYS A 81 -11.69 -1.98 3.90
C CYS A 81 -11.02 -0.70 3.41
N VAL A 82 -11.02 0.39 4.20
CA VAL A 82 -10.38 1.67 3.85
C VAL A 82 -8.92 1.47 3.44
N TYR A 83 -8.16 0.69 4.22
CA TYR A 83 -6.78 0.38 3.89
C TYR A 83 -6.64 -0.35 2.56
N GLY A 84 -7.44 -1.38 2.30
CA GLY A 84 -7.37 -2.05 1.00
C GLY A 84 -7.90 -1.23 -0.18
N TYR A 85 -8.86 -0.32 0.03
CA TYR A 85 -9.32 0.61 -1.02
C TYR A 85 -8.25 1.65 -1.36
N SER A 86 -7.46 2.11 -0.38
CA SER A 86 -6.33 3.03 -0.64
C SER A 86 -5.29 2.43 -1.61
N LEU A 87 -5.13 1.11 -1.60
CA LEU A 87 -4.21 0.39 -2.49
C LEU A 87 -4.68 0.31 -3.94
N PHE A 88 -5.94 0.66 -4.25
CA PHE A 88 -6.46 0.61 -5.61
C PHE A 88 -5.66 1.48 -6.59
N VAL A 89 -5.15 2.62 -6.13
CA VAL A 89 -4.34 3.55 -6.95
C VAL A 89 -3.05 2.91 -7.46
N TYR A 90 -2.55 1.87 -6.79
CA TYR A 90 -1.37 1.14 -7.25
C TYR A 90 -1.65 0.21 -8.44
N ILE A 91 -2.91 -0.16 -8.71
CA ILE A 91 -3.26 -1.01 -9.87
C ILE A 91 -2.95 -0.30 -11.20
N PRO A 92 -3.47 0.91 -11.49
CA PRO A 92 -3.10 1.62 -12.72
C PRO A 92 -1.61 2.00 -12.76
N ALA A 93 -0.99 2.28 -11.59
CA ALA A 93 0.45 2.52 -11.52
C ALA A 93 1.26 1.28 -11.95
N ALA A 94 0.84 0.08 -11.51
CA ALA A 94 1.48 -1.18 -11.91
C ALA A 94 1.39 -1.41 -13.42
N VAL A 95 0.31 -0.99 -14.09
CA VAL A 95 0.22 -1.06 -15.56
C VAL A 95 1.26 -0.16 -16.24
N LEU A 96 1.52 1.04 -15.69
CA LEU A 96 2.56 1.93 -16.23
C LEU A 96 3.96 1.34 -16.12
N TRP A 97 4.21 0.45 -15.15
CA TRP A 97 5.50 -0.23 -14.97
C TRP A 97 5.83 -1.26 -16.07
N ILE A 98 4.88 -1.56 -16.96
CA ILE A 98 5.14 -2.35 -18.18
C ILE A 98 6.23 -1.67 -19.03
N ILE A 99 6.25 -0.33 -19.06
CA ILE A 99 7.24 0.43 -19.80
C ILE A 99 8.59 0.29 -19.06
N PRO A 100 9.67 -0.21 -19.72
CA PRO A 100 10.97 -0.38 -19.10
C PRO A 100 11.73 0.95 -18.99
N ASN A 101 11.13 1.94 -18.31
CA ASN A 101 11.67 3.28 -18.11
C ASN A 101 11.70 3.58 -16.59
N GLU A 102 12.88 3.75 -16.03
CA GLU A 102 13.06 3.95 -14.59
C GLU A 102 12.44 5.25 -14.06
N PRO A 103 12.59 6.42 -14.71
CA PRO A 103 11.88 7.64 -14.32
C PRO A 103 10.36 7.46 -14.22
N VAL A 104 9.73 6.81 -15.20
CA VAL A 104 8.27 6.58 -15.20
C VAL A 104 7.87 5.70 -14.02
N ARG A 105 8.66 4.67 -13.70
CA ARG A 105 8.46 3.80 -12.54
C ARG A 105 8.54 4.58 -11.23
N TRP A 106 9.57 5.39 -11.02
CA TRP A 106 9.74 6.17 -9.79
C TRP A 106 8.66 7.23 -9.61
N ILE A 107 8.30 7.96 -10.67
CA ILE A 107 7.24 8.98 -10.61
C ILE A 107 5.91 8.33 -10.26
N SER A 108 5.56 7.21 -10.90
CA SER A 108 4.31 6.50 -10.61
C SER A 108 4.25 5.93 -9.20
N ILE A 109 5.37 5.44 -8.64
CA ILE A 109 5.47 5.03 -7.22
C ILE A 109 5.16 6.21 -6.29
N VAL A 110 5.81 7.36 -6.50
CA VAL A 110 5.62 8.54 -5.65
C VAL A 110 4.19 9.05 -5.74
N VAL A 111 3.62 9.13 -6.94
CA VAL A 111 2.23 9.58 -7.14
C VAL A 111 1.23 8.62 -6.47
N ALA A 112 1.41 7.31 -6.65
CA ALA A 112 0.54 6.31 -6.01
C ALA A 112 0.64 6.36 -4.48
N MET A 113 1.84 6.55 -3.93
CA MET A 113 2.08 6.71 -2.49
C MET A 113 1.38 7.96 -1.94
N CYS A 114 1.53 9.11 -2.61
CA CYS A 114 0.91 10.35 -2.17
C CYS A 114 -0.62 10.27 -2.21
N LEU A 115 -1.19 9.70 -3.26
CA LEU A 115 -2.65 9.54 -3.40
C LEU A 115 -3.22 8.56 -2.38
N SER A 116 -2.61 7.39 -2.22
CA SER A 116 -3.01 6.37 -1.23
C SER A 116 -2.90 6.91 0.20
N GLY A 117 -1.77 7.55 0.52
CA GLY A 117 -1.55 8.20 1.81
C GLY A 117 -2.55 9.32 2.09
N SER A 118 -2.90 10.12 1.09
CA SER A 118 -3.91 11.18 1.23
C SER A 118 -5.29 10.61 1.55
N VAL A 119 -5.70 9.51 0.92
CA VAL A 119 -6.98 8.83 1.23
C VAL A 119 -7.00 8.37 2.70
N LEU A 120 -5.93 7.75 3.18
CA LEU A 120 -5.82 7.31 4.58
C LEU A 120 -5.86 8.50 5.54
N VAL A 121 -5.08 9.55 5.27
CA VAL A 121 -5.03 10.75 6.09
C VAL A 121 -6.40 11.41 6.17
N LEU A 122 -7.07 11.63 5.03
CA LEU A 122 -8.39 12.25 5.00
C LEU A 122 -9.46 11.40 5.69
N THR A 123 -9.33 10.06 5.65
CA THR A 123 -10.29 9.15 6.27
C THR A 123 -10.14 9.07 7.78
N PHE A 124 -8.89 9.00 8.29
CA PHE A 124 -8.64 8.86 9.73
C PHE A 124 -8.48 10.19 10.46
N TRP A 125 -8.20 11.30 9.77
CA TRP A 125 -8.07 12.62 10.39
C TRP A 125 -9.29 13.04 11.22
N PRO A 126 -10.55 12.92 10.74
CA PRO A 126 -11.72 13.28 11.53
C PRO A 126 -11.87 12.42 12.80
N ALA A 127 -11.44 11.16 12.76
CA ALA A 127 -11.54 10.24 13.89
C ALA A 127 -10.55 10.54 15.01
N VAL A 128 -9.46 11.27 14.72
CA VAL A 128 -8.38 11.57 15.68
C VAL A 128 -8.23 13.09 15.92
N ARG A 129 -8.97 13.94 15.20
CA ARG A 129 -8.87 15.41 15.32
C ARG A 129 -9.32 15.94 16.69
N ASP A 130 -10.30 15.29 17.30
CA ASP A 130 -10.84 15.67 18.61
C ASP A 130 -10.02 15.08 19.78
N ASP A 131 -9.02 14.27 19.49
CA ASP A 131 -8.07 13.74 20.46
C ASP A 131 -6.97 14.75 20.80
N HIS A 132 -6.25 14.51 21.89
CA HIS A 132 -5.12 15.35 22.28
C HIS A 132 -4.09 15.47 21.15
N HIS A 133 -3.68 16.70 20.80
CA HIS A 133 -2.87 17.00 19.60
C HIS A 133 -1.60 16.12 19.47
N ARG A 134 -0.97 15.75 20.59
CA ARG A 134 0.21 14.86 20.61
C ARG A 134 -0.09 13.44 20.13
N ILE A 135 -1.26 12.90 20.49
CA ILE A 135 -1.67 11.53 20.13
C ILE A 135 -2.10 11.48 18.68
N ALA A 136 -2.80 12.52 18.20
CA ALA A 136 -3.13 12.68 16.78
C ALA A 136 -1.87 12.71 15.92
N ILE A 137 -0.90 13.55 16.28
CA ILE A 137 0.37 13.65 15.57
C ILE A 137 1.15 12.33 15.63
N ALA A 138 1.21 11.65 16.78
CA ALA A 138 1.93 10.37 16.89
C ALA A 138 1.31 9.26 16.03
N THR A 139 -0.02 9.15 16.02
CA THR A 139 -0.74 8.14 15.23
C THR A 139 -0.55 8.41 13.73
N MET A 140 -0.72 9.66 13.29
CA MET A 140 -0.52 10.06 11.90
C MET A 140 0.93 9.88 11.44
N SER A 141 1.91 10.21 12.30
CA SER A 141 3.34 10.01 12.01
C SER A 141 3.66 8.53 11.82
N THR A 142 3.05 7.66 12.61
CA THR A 142 3.26 6.21 12.53
C THR A 142 2.65 5.62 11.26
N ILE A 143 1.44 6.06 10.88
CA ILE A 143 0.80 5.67 9.61
C ILE A 143 1.66 6.08 8.43
N VAL A 144 2.13 7.34 8.41
CA VAL A 144 2.97 7.87 7.34
C VAL A 144 4.31 7.11 7.27
N ALA A 145 4.94 6.84 8.42
CA ALA A 145 6.19 6.10 8.47
C ALA A 145 6.06 4.69 7.90
N PHE A 146 5.02 3.94 8.26
CA PHE A 146 4.78 2.61 7.68
C PHE A 146 4.43 2.67 6.19
N HIS A 147 3.72 3.71 5.74
CA HIS A 147 3.39 3.87 4.33
C HIS A 147 4.63 4.17 3.47
N VAL A 148 5.54 5.02 3.98
CA VAL A 148 6.84 5.30 3.36
C VAL A 148 7.70 4.04 3.33
N LEU A 149 7.73 3.27 4.42
CA LEU A 149 8.49 2.02 4.47
C LEU A 149 8.01 1.01 3.41
N LEU A 150 6.69 0.90 3.21
CA LEU A 150 6.12 0.06 2.16
C LEU A 150 6.53 0.53 0.76
N ALA A 151 6.50 1.84 0.52
CA ALA A 151 6.87 2.40 -0.79
C ALA A 151 8.36 2.28 -1.10
N VAL A 152 9.23 2.25 -0.09
CA VAL A 152 10.68 2.04 -0.24
C VAL A 152 11.04 0.56 -0.32
N GLY A 153 10.25 -0.32 0.29
CA GLY A 153 10.46 -1.78 0.30
C GLY A 153 9.88 -2.55 -0.88
N CYS A 154 9.00 -1.95 -1.69
CA CYS A 154 8.41 -2.52 -2.91
C CYS A 154 9.16 -2.07 -4.17
#